data_AF-G0QCU3-F1
#
_entry.id   AF-G0QCU3-F1
#
_cell.length_a   1.000
_cell.length_b   1.000
_cell.length_c   1.000
_cell.angle_alpha   90.00
_cell.angle_beta   90.00
_cell.angle_gamma   90.00
#
_symmetry.space_group_name_H-M   'P 1'
#
loop_
_entity.id
_entity.type
_entity.pdbx_description
1 polymer ?
#
loop_
_entity_poly.entity_id
_entity_poly.type
_entity_poly.pdbx_seq_one_letter_code
_entity_poly.pdbx_strand_id
1 'polypeptide(L)'
;MLVRGFGGGDLVSERVRAFAEALNTATYIVGTGSADSELEGAEFRSVDLHYEGHSQFAWTSLLNNELERCVREIARSQKVGMLVANDWSTATAARVMSDAEDIPFSVWLHSTEHTRGFMDDHSEQIHSVEKKECQAARHVLVSDSETRNSAVRDLGIAESKILNRRSASDFAEALNMNVVEVTWEYPPVKSGGLAEHCRGLSEELASKSVQPHVLTSGQEDRHERNGVDIHRLGTNPAPDDVSWAMQFGRRVQRRGLELDSEHGVDVVHAHDWMAAPGAVGLAEALGVPLVFTLHSMQELRSGLGSDYESAIHNIEWYGTYKADEVICVGKEFRDRAGREFEIPGEKLHYIPNGVDPDRFGDAPDLERRRFARDEERIILYAGRMLPEKGPQHLVEAFDRVLDEHQDAKLVMCGGGHEQKYREMADSTLGDKVCVPGFVDEDVLKGLMAESYANVTPSLSEPFGLVPLEAAASGTATIGSRVGGIKETVVHGYTGLHTEPGSPESITRELDRMLSDPGWTDWMSEKAEERVEETYNWSSISSRTAEIYRSVA
;
A
#
# COMPACT_ATOMS: atom_id res chain seq x y z
N MET A 1 20.46 -9.73 18.37
CA MET A 1 21.52 -8.73 18.65
C MET A 1 22.68 -9.37 19.39
N LEU A 2 23.88 -9.38 18.81
CA LEU A 2 25.12 -9.99 19.34
C LEU A 2 26.11 -8.90 19.69
N VAL A 3 26.86 -8.98 20.82
CA VAL A 3 27.52 -7.81 21.44
C VAL A 3 28.70 -8.25 22.37
N ARG A 4 30.00 -8.01 21.99
CA ARG A 4 31.19 -7.92 22.90
C ARG A 4 32.30 -7.02 22.32
N GLY A 5 32.93 -6.14 23.13
CA GLY A 5 33.55 -4.89 22.63
C GLY A 5 35.08 -4.67 22.72
N PHE A 6 35.45 -3.40 22.45
CA PHE A 6 36.67 -2.71 22.89
C PHE A 6 36.30 -1.36 23.53
N GLY A 7 37.06 -0.95 24.54
CA GLY A 7 36.74 0.16 25.44
C GLY A 7 36.65 1.54 24.78
N GLY A 8 35.61 2.29 25.18
CA GLY A 8 35.44 3.69 24.83
C GLY A 8 33.98 4.13 24.72
N GLY A 9 33.24 4.14 25.84
CA GLY A 9 32.04 4.96 25.99
C GLY A 9 30.72 4.20 26.12
N ASP A 10 30.07 4.39 27.27
CA ASP A 10 28.68 4.00 27.56
C ASP A 10 27.66 4.53 26.51
N LEU A 11 28.07 5.49 25.67
CA LEU A 11 27.31 6.11 24.58
C LEU A 11 27.00 5.18 23.40
N VAL A 12 27.80 4.15 23.12
CA VAL A 12 27.57 3.25 21.96
C VAL A 12 26.38 2.33 22.24
N SER A 13 26.29 1.77 23.44
CA SER A 13 25.14 0.95 23.87
C SER A 13 23.86 1.77 23.94
N GLU A 14 23.90 3.03 24.41
CA GLU A 14 22.74 3.92 24.44
C GLU A 14 22.25 4.33 23.05
N ARG A 15 23.17 4.62 22.10
CA ARG A 15 22.79 4.97 20.73
C ARG A 15 22.24 3.79 19.96
N VAL A 16 22.85 2.61 20.10
CA VAL A 16 22.34 1.37 19.50
C VAL A 16 20.99 1.01 20.12
N ARG A 17 20.81 1.22 21.43
CA ARG A 17 19.51 1.10 22.13
C ARG A 17 18.46 2.05 21.55
N ALA A 18 18.73 3.34 21.52
CA ALA A 18 17.79 4.34 21.01
C ALA A 18 17.45 4.10 19.53
N PHE A 19 18.39 3.57 18.76
CA PHE A 19 18.18 3.20 17.36
C PHE A 19 17.38 1.92 17.19
N ALA A 20 17.64 0.89 18.00
CA ALA A 20 16.82 -0.32 18.03
C ALA A 20 15.37 0.01 18.43
N GLU A 21 15.18 0.88 19.42
CA GLU A 21 13.87 1.38 19.84
C GLU A 21 13.18 2.18 18.72
N ALA A 22 13.91 3.04 18.01
CA ALA A 22 13.36 3.85 16.91
C ALA A 22 12.95 3.05 15.68
N LEU A 23 13.59 1.90 15.42
CA LEU A 23 13.32 1.10 14.23
C LEU A 23 11.99 0.33 14.28
N ASN A 24 11.46 0.02 15.47
CA ASN A 24 10.14 -0.59 15.72
C ASN A 24 9.63 -1.61 14.66
N THR A 25 10.51 -2.43 14.10
CA THR A 25 10.24 -3.34 12.96
C THR A 25 11.07 -4.61 13.03
N ALA A 26 10.85 -5.55 12.09
CA ALA A 26 11.62 -6.78 11.90
C ALA A 26 13.06 -6.53 11.38
N THR A 27 13.78 -5.62 12.03
CA THR A 27 15.16 -5.23 11.71
C THR A 27 16.13 -5.93 12.66
N TYR A 28 17.24 -6.46 12.13
CA TYR A 28 18.25 -7.12 12.94
C TYR A 28 19.55 -6.30 12.99
N ILE A 29 19.98 -5.97 14.19
CA ILE A 29 21.22 -5.23 14.43
C ILE A 29 22.34 -6.22 14.79
N VAL A 30 23.42 -6.17 14.01
CA VAL A 30 24.65 -6.93 14.23
C VAL A 30 25.64 -6.00 14.92
N GLY A 31 26.08 -6.39 16.12
CA GLY A 31 26.71 -5.47 17.05
C GLY A 31 27.93 -5.99 17.81
N THR A 32 28.50 -5.11 18.61
CA THR A 32 29.53 -5.35 19.63
C THR A 32 29.21 -4.45 20.86
N GLY A 33 29.22 -4.95 22.10
CA GLY A 33 28.98 -4.12 23.32
C GLY A 33 28.89 -4.93 24.65
N SER A 34 28.15 -4.54 25.69
CA SER A 34 28.06 -5.27 26.98
C SER A 34 26.76 -6.08 27.20
N ALA A 35 26.86 -7.16 28.00
CA ALA A 35 25.75 -8.06 28.33
C ALA A 35 24.63 -7.42 29.18
N ASP A 36 24.92 -6.31 29.86
CA ASP A 36 23.97 -5.64 30.79
C ASP A 36 22.99 -4.68 30.09
N SER A 37 22.92 -4.71 28.76
CA SER A 37 22.09 -3.80 27.94
C SER A 37 20.78 -4.45 27.49
N GLU A 38 19.94 -4.88 28.43
CA GLU A 38 18.60 -5.42 28.10
C GLU A 38 17.68 -4.31 27.55
N LEU A 39 17.05 -4.53 26.40
CA LEU A 39 15.99 -3.68 25.82
C LEU A 39 14.65 -4.35 26.08
N GLU A 40 13.70 -3.62 26.65
CA GLU A 40 12.34 -4.11 26.83
C GLU A 40 11.71 -4.38 25.45
N GLY A 41 11.23 -5.61 25.21
CA GLY A 41 10.57 -5.99 23.96
C GLY A 41 11.47 -6.53 22.83
N ALA A 42 12.79 -6.61 23.01
CA ALA A 42 13.71 -7.19 22.01
C ALA A 42 14.24 -8.58 22.41
N GLU A 43 14.40 -9.49 21.44
CA GLU A 43 15.06 -10.78 21.64
C GLU A 43 16.59 -10.65 21.49
N PHE A 44 17.34 -11.04 22.52
CA PHE A 44 18.80 -11.03 22.52
C PHE A 44 19.37 -12.43 22.34
N ARG A 45 20.41 -12.53 21.52
CA ARG A 45 21.25 -13.73 21.41
C ARG A 45 22.69 -13.31 21.58
N SER A 46 23.33 -13.75 22.66
CA SER A 46 24.76 -13.52 22.89
C SER A 46 25.60 -14.66 22.29
N VAL A 47 26.80 -14.35 21.83
CA VAL A 47 27.84 -15.31 21.45
C VAL A 47 29.06 -14.91 22.22
N ASP A 48 29.48 -15.79 23.11
CA ASP A 48 30.69 -15.59 23.89
C ASP A 48 31.90 -15.86 23.02
N LEU A 49 32.68 -14.80 22.77
CA LEU A 49 33.97 -14.89 22.11
C LEU A 49 35.09 -14.89 23.15
N HIS A 50 35.93 -15.92 23.09
CA HIS A 50 37.16 -16.01 23.87
C HIS A 50 38.35 -15.70 22.96
N TYR A 51 38.99 -14.55 23.19
CA TYR A 51 40.18 -14.13 22.46
C TYR A 51 41.21 -13.50 23.40
N GLU A 52 42.44 -14.00 23.35
CA GLU A 52 43.60 -13.49 24.09
C GLU A 52 44.69 -13.08 23.09
N GLY A 53 44.45 -12.01 22.32
CA GLY A 53 45.43 -11.49 21.37
C GLY A 53 45.45 -9.97 21.29
N HIS A 54 46.51 -9.42 20.69
CA HIS A 54 46.78 -7.98 20.65
C HIS A 54 46.43 -7.29 19.32
N SER A 55 46.02 -8.05 18.29
CA SER A 55 45.64 -7.49 16.97
C SER A 55 44.13 -7.31 16.85
N GLN A 56 43.70 -6.10 16.49
CA GLN A 56 42.30 -5.75 16.24
C GLN A 56 41.78 -6.45 14.98
N PHE A 57 42.59 -6.55 13.93
CA PHE A 57 42.21 -7.25 12.70
C PHE A 57 41.96 -8.76 12.93
N ALA A 58 42.83 -9.41 13.69
CA ALA A 58 42.66 -10.84 14.03
C ALA A 58 41.40 -11.08 14.88
N TRP A 59 41.11 -10.17 15.82
CA TRP A 59 39.87 -10.17 16.58
C TRP A 59 38.63 -10.01 15.67
N THR A 60 38.64 -9.02 14.78
CA THR A 60 37.55 -8.76 13.81
C THR A 60 37.30 -9.96 12.89
N SER A 61 38.37 -10.64 12.45
CA SER A 61 38.26 -11.82 11.60
C SER A 61 37.59 -13.00 12.33
N LEU A 62 37.95 -13.22 13.59
CA LEU A 62 37.32 -14.25 14.44
C LEU A 62 35.86 -13.91 14.76
N LEU A 63 35.58 -12.66 15.11
CA LEU A 63 34.22 -12.15 15.32
C LEU A 63 33.35 -12.40 14.09
N ASN A 64 33.83 -12.03 12.90
CA ASN A 64 33.06 -12.22 11.67
C ASN A 64 32.77 -13.70 11.36
N ASN A 65 33.70 -14.62 11.60
CA ASN A 65 33.47 -16.05 11.40
C ASN A 65 32.40 -16.62 12.35
N GLU A 66 32.43 -16.22 13.63
CA GLU A 66 31.43 -16.69 14.61
C GLU A 66 30.07 -16.02 14.40
N LEU A 67 30.05 -14.72 14.07
CA LEU A 67 28.84 -14.02 13.67
C LEU A 67 28.24 -14.65 12.41
N GLU A 68 29.05 -14.97 11.39
CA GLU A 68 28.57 -15.63 10.18
C GLU A 68 27.80 -16.91 10.51
N ARG A 69 28.36 -17.78 11.35
CA ARG A 69 27.72 -19.03 11.75
C ARG A 69 26.40 -18.79 12.45
N CYS A 70 26.39 -17.95 13.49
CA CYS A 70 25.21 -17.71 14.30
C CYS A 70 24.11 -17.00 13.53
N VAL A 71 24.46 -16.07 12.63
CA VAL A 71 23.43 -15.29 11.95
C VAL A 71 22.88 -16.00 10.72
N ARG A 72 23.62 -16.92 10.07
CA ARG A 72 23.04 -17.88 9.09
C ARG A 72 21.93 -18.76 9.70
N GLU A 73 22.06 -19.15 10.98
CA GLU A 73 21.00 -19.90 11.66
C GLU A 73 19.77 -19.04 11.96
N ILE A 74 19.98 -17.77 12.32
CA ILE A 74 18.89 -16.82 12.60
C ILE A 74 18.11 -16.51 11.32
N ALA A 75 18.79 -16.14 10.24
CA ALA A 75 18.14 -15.73 8.99
C ALA A 75 17.26 -16.84 8.39
N ARG A 76 17.67 -18.11 8.51
CA ARG A 76 16.83 -19.27 8.11
C ARG A 76 15.58 -19.46 8.95
N SER A 77 15.57 -18.95 10.17
CA SER A 77 14.51 -19.19 11.16
C SER A 77 13.56 -18.01 11.34
N GLN A 78 13.93 -16.80 10.89
CA GLN A 78 13.16 -15.57 11.09
C GLN A 78 13.10 -14.72 9.82
N LYS A 79 11.96 -14.05 9.57
CA LYS A 79 11.82 -13.05 8.50
C LYS A 79 12.53 -11.75 8.94
N VAL A 80 13.76 -11.53 8.46
CA VAL A 80 14.53 -10.30 8.71
C VAL A 80 14.37 -9.36 7.53
N GLY A 81 13.88 -8.14 7.77
CA GLY A 81 13.62 -7.15 6.71
C GLY A 81 14.80 -6.23 6.38
N MET A 82 15.75 -6.05 7.32
CA MET A 82 16.95 -5.24 7.13
C MET A 82 18.03 -5.64 8.14
N LEU A 83 19.30 -5.53 7.72
CA LEU A 83 20.48 -5.70 8.57
C LEU A 83 21.17 -4.36 8.81
N VAL A 84 21.55 -4.10 10.06
CA VAL A 84 22.40 -2.93 10.37
C VAL A 84 23.66 -3.40 11.09
N ALA A 85 24.81 -3.14 10.48
CA ALA A 85 26.12 -3.31 11.11
C ALA A 85 26.43 -2.06 11.95
N ASN A 86 26.79 -2.24 13.21
CA ASN A 86 27.10 -1.13 14.11
C ASN A 86 28.50 -0.52 13.89
N ASP A 87 29.38 -1.18 13.13
CA ASP A 87 30.67 -0.65 12.70
C ASP A 87 31.28 -1.44 11.52
N TRP A 88 32.51 -1.09 11.12
CA TRP A 88 33.26 -1.80 10.08
C TRP A 88 33.64 -3.24 10.47
N SER A 89 33.82 -3.52 11.77
CA SER A 89 34.24 -4.84 12.28
C SER A 89 33.11 -5.86 12.17
N THR A 90 31.85 -5.43 12.24
CA THR A 90 30.66 -6.27 12.04
C THR A 90 30.09 -6.21 10.62
N ALA A 91 30.52 -5.25 9.80
CA ALA A 91 30.02 -5.05 8.43
C ALA A 91 30.24 -6.25 7.52
N THR A 92 31.35 -7.00 7.68
CA THR A 92 31.61 -8.19 6.85
C THR A 92 30.59 -9.29 7.13
N ALA A 93 30.27 -9.57 8.40
CA ALA A 93 29.23 -10.52 8.76
C ALA A 93 27.86 -10.08 8.21
N ALA A 94 27.51 -8.79 8.34
CA ALA A 94 26.28 -8.22 7.79
C ALA A 94 26.19 -8.40 6.27
N ARG A 95 27.27 -8.13 5.53
CA ARG A 95 27.30 -8.35 4.08
C ARG A 95 27.12 -9.82 3.72
N VAL A 96 27.82 -10.74 4.39
CA VAL A 96 27.71 -12.18 4.08
C VAL A 96 26.27 -12.67 4.22
N MET A 97 25.53 -12.16 5.21
CA MET A 97 24.11 -12.44 5.33
C MET A 97 23.27 -11.79 4.24
N SER A 98 23.55 -10.52 3.96
CA SER A 98 22.89 -9.79 2.87
C SER A 98 22.98 -10.57 1.57
N ASP A 99 24.17 -11.04 1.22
CA ASP A 99 24.43 -11.85 0.02
C ASP A 99 23.76 -13.23 0.06
N ALA A 100 23.67 -13.85 1.24
CA ALA A 100 23.18 -15.23 1.38
C ALA A 100 21.66 -15.35 1.38
N GLU A 101 20.97 -14.34 1.91
CA GLU A 101 19.53 -14.37 2.19
C GLU A 101 18.79 -13.22 1.47
N ASP A 102 19.51 -12.46 0.64
CA ASP A 102 18.99 -11.34 -0.15
C ASP A 102 18.34 -10.25 0.72
N ILE A 103 19.01 -9.88 1.81
CA ILE A 103 18.52 -8.91 2.79
C ILE A 103 19.32 -7.61 2.64
N PRO A 104 18.70 -6.43 2.48
CA PRO A 104 19.45 -5.18 2.41
C PRO A 104 20.20 -4.90 3.73
N PHE A 105 21.42 -4.36 3.63
CA PHE A 105 22.21 -3.98 4.80
C PHE A 105 22.77 -2.55 4.75
N SER A 106 22.84 -1.94 5.92
CA SER A 106 23.45 -0.61 6.14
C SER A 106 24.56 -0.69 7.18
N VAL A 107 25.52 0.23 7.11
CA VAL A 107 26.66 0.29 8.03
C VAL A 107 26.62 1.61 8.81
N TRP A 108 26.66 1.52 10.13
CA TRP A 108 26.90 2.68 10.99
C TRP A 108 28.40 2.85 11.20
N LEU A 109 28.98 3.89 10.60
CA LEU A 109 30.37 4.28 10.85
C LEU A 109 30.43 5.36 11.93
N HIS A 110 31.01 5.00 13.08
CA HIS A 110 31.30 5.95 14.16
C HIS A 110 32.62 6.71 13.96
N SER A 111 33.52 6.12 13.20
CA SER A 111 34.83 6.65 12.81
C SER A 111 35.36 5.78 11.68
N THR A 112 36.29 6.30 10.91
CA THR A 112 37.14 5.57 9.96
C THR A 112 38.50 5.27 10.57
N GLU A 113 39.28 4.37 9.98
CA GLU A 113 40.66 4.16 10.42
C GLU A 113 41.48 5.46 10.49
N HIS A 114 41.34 6.34 9.49
CA HIS A 114 42.04 7.62 9.46
C HIS A 114 41.67 8.56 10.61
N THR A 115 40.41 8.55 11.05
CA THR A 115 39.98 9.36 12.20
C THR A 115 40.41 8.75 13.54
N ARG A 116 40.62 7.42 13.59
CA ARG A 116 41.13 6.75 14.80
C ARG A 116 42.65 6.93 14.98
N GLY A 117 43.39 7.20 13.92
CA GLY A 117 44.85 7.40 13.99
C GLY A 117 45.63 6.15 14.36
N PHE A 118 45.03 4.96 14.18
CA PHE A 118 45.72 3.70 14.36
C PHE A 118 46.69 3.48 13.19
N MET A 119 47.93 3.11 13.52
CA MET A 119 48.94 2.74 12.54
C MET A 119 49.64 1.48 13.03
N ASP A 120 49.09 0.33 12.66
CA ASP A 120 49.70 -0.98 12.91
C ASP A 120 50.01 -1.71 11.60
N ASP A 121 50.63 -2.88 11.69
CA ASP A 121 51.03 -3.68 10.51
C ASP A 121 49.83 -4.14 9.63
N HIS A 122 48.59 -3.97 10.11
CA HIS A 122 47.34 -4.36 9.44
C HIS A 122 46.48 -3.19 8.98
N SER A 123 46.93 -1.95 9.17
CA SER A 123 46.20 -0.74 8.80
C SER A 123 45.66 -0.76 7.36
N GLU A 124 46.51 -1.06 6.37
CA GLU A 124 46.06 -1.12 4.97
C GLU A 124 44.93 -2.15 4.73
N GLN A 125 44.92 -3.25 5.49
CA GLN A 125 43.91 -4.29 5.38
C GLN A 125 42.58 -3.83 5.99
N ILE A 126 42.63 -3.15 7.14
CA ILE A 126 41.47 -2.56 7.79
C ILE A 126 40.80 -1.54 6.87
N HIS A 127 41.58 -0.60 6.32
CA HIS A 127 41.11 0.40 5.36
C HIS A 127 40.44 -0.26 4.14
N SER A 128 41.06 -1.31 3.59
CA SER A 128 40.52 -2.02 2.44
C SER A 128 39.18 -2.71 2.75
N VAL A 129 39.02 -3.31 3.93
CA VAL A 129 37.76 -3.94 4.35
C VAL A 129 36.70 -2.86 4.57
N GLU A 130 37.00 -1.83 5.37
CA GLU A 130 36.09 -0.72 5.66
C GLU A 130 35.57 -0.09 4.36
N LYS A 131 36.45 0.19 3.40
CA LYS A 131 36.08 0.68 2.08
C LYS A 131 35.14 -0.27 1.34
N LYS A 132 35.52 -1.54 1.23
CA LYS A 132 34.77 -2.54 0.47
C LYS A 132 33.36 -2.75 1.03
N GLU A 133 33.23 -2.88 2.35
CA GLU A 133 31.95 -3.11 2.99
C GLU A 133 31.04 -1.88 2.93
N CYS A 134 31.58 -0.67 3.13
CA CYS A 134 30.79 0.56 3.04
C CYS A 134 30.33 0.88 1.61
N GLN A 135 31.09 0.48 0.60
CA GLN A 135 30.65 0.61 -0.80
C GLN A 135 29.50 -0.34 -1.14
N ALA A 136 29.53 -1.55 -0.56
CA ALA A 136 28.48 -2.56 -0.74
C ALA A 136 27.20 -2.25 0.05
N ALA A 137 27.32 -1.53 1.18
CA ALA A 137 26.17 -1.13 1.97
C ALA A 137 25.18 -0.25 1.19
N ARG A 138 23.89 -0.38 1.52
CA ARG A 138 22.81 0.47 1.00
C ARG A 138 23.03 1.91 1.47
N HIS A 139 23.18 2.10 2.78
CA HIS A 139 23.54 3.38 3.38
C HIS A 139 24.73 3.26 4.33
N VAL A 140 25.47 4.36 4.43
CA VAL A 140 26.54 4.57 5.41
C VAL A 140 26.10 5.66 6.38
N LEU A 141 25.78 5.29 7.61
CA LEU A 141 25.29 6.18 8.67
C LEU A 141 26.49 6.77 9.42
N VAL A 142 26.58 8.09 9.54
CA VAL A 142 27.69 8.78 10.23
C VAL A 142 27.17 9.81 11.22
N SER A 143 27.71 9.79 12.45
CA SER A 143 27.22 10.66 13.54
C SER A 143 27.83 12.07 13.56
N ASP A 144 28.86 12.32 12.75
CA ASP A 144 29.60 13.58 12.76
C ASP A 144 30.17 13.91 11.37
N SER A 145 30.52 15.18 11.17
CA SER A 145 31.05 15.69 9.91
C SER A 145 32.45 15.21 9.58
N GLU A 146 33.26 14.85 10.58
CA GLU A 146 34.64 14.43 10.36
C GLU A 146 34.67 13.03 9.75
N THR A 147 33.90 12.10 10.33
CA THR A 147 33.66 10.76 9.80
C THR A 147 33.03 10.82 8.41
N ARG A 148 32.04 11.70 8.18
CA ARG A 148 31.48 11.94 6.83
C ARG A 148 32.57 12.31 5.83
N ASN A 149 33.38 13.32 6.15
CA ASN A 149 34.40 13.83 5.25
C ASN A 149 35.45 12.76 4.94
N SER A 150 35.82 11.95 5.93
CA SER A 150 36.74 10.82 5.73
C SER A 150 36.10 9.71 4.88
N ALA A 151 34.83 9.37 5.08
CA ALA A 151 34.13 8.37 4.26
C ALA A 151 34.04 8.81 2.77
N VAL A 152 33.76 10.08 2.49
CA VAL A 152 33.77 10.60 1.11
C VAL A 152 35.18 10.61 0.54
N ARG A 153 36.14 11.22 1.25
CA ARG A 153 37.48 11.51 0.72
C ARG A 153 38.37 10.26 0.66
N ASP A 154 38.35 9.47 1.72
CA ASP A 154 39.32 8.40 1.94
C ASP A 154 38.76 7.05 1.48
N LEU A 155 37.49 6.76 1.80
CA LEU A 155 36.83 5.52 1.35
C LEU A 155 36.19 5.66 -0.05
N GLY A 156 35.95 6.88 -0.53
CA GLY A 156 35.35 7.12 -1.85
C GLY A 156 33.87 6.74 -1.90
N ILE A 157 33.13 6.93 -0.80
CA ILE A 157 31.69 6.69 -0.76
C ILE A 157 30.94 7.87 -1.40
N ALA A 158 29.97 7.57 -2.26
CA ALA A 158 29.12 8.57 -2.88
C ALA A 158 28.35 9.36 -1.80
N GLU A 159 28.29 10.69 -1.93
CA GLU A 159 27.61 11.53 -0.93
C GLU A 159 26.13 11.14 -0.74
N SER A 160 25.45 10.67 -1.79
CA SER A 160 24.07 10.19 -1.74
C SER A 160 23.88 8.95 -0.85
N LYS A 161 24.93 8.13 -0.64
CA LYS A 161 24.88 6.97 0.26
C LYS A 161 25.13 7.34 1.72
N ILE A 162 25.66 8.53 2.01
CA ILE A 162 26.04 8.92 3.36
C ILE A 162 24.91 9.66 4.04
N LEU A 163 24.34 9.03 5.07
CA LEU A 163 23.36 9.65 5.94
C LEU A 163 24.10 10.28 7.11
N ASN A 164 24.07 11.61 7.20
CA ASN A 164 24.66 12.35 8.31
C ASN A 164 23.54 12.99 9.14
N ARG A 165 23.05 12.23 10.12
CA ARG A 165 21.93 12.59 10.98
C ARG A 165 22.35 12.58 12.45
N ARG A 166 21.61 13.32 13.29
CA ARG A 166 22.04 13.59 14.67
C ARG A 166 21.37 12.69 15.69
N SER A 167 20.20 12.14 15.36
CA SER A 167 19.44 11.29 16.25
C SER A 167 19.26 9.88 15.68
N ALA A 168 19.00 8.92 16.56
CA ALA A 168 18.64 7.55 16.19
C ALA A 168 17.35 7.48 15.36
N SER A 169 16.36 8.32 15.67
CA SER A 169 15.11 8.40 14.90
C SER A 169 15.34 8.94 13.49
N ASP A 170 16.18 9.96 13.32
CA ASP A 170 16.52 10.48 11.99
C ASP A 170 17.19 9.41 11.11
N PHE A 171 17.97 8.51 11.72
CA PHE A 171 18.60 7.40 11.02
C PHE A 171 17.61 6.29 10.70
N ALA A 172 16.71 5.94 11.62
CA ALA A 172 15.66 4.97 11.38
C ALA A 172 14.76 5.43 10.23
N GLU A 173 14.36 6.71 10.23
CA GLU A 173 13.60 7.33 9.15
C GLU A 173 14.34 7.24 7.81
N ALA A 174 15.64 7.54 7.80
CA ALA A 174 16.45 7.48 6.58
C ALA A 174 16.79 6.05 6.11
N LEU A 175 16.44 5.02 6.89
CA LEU A 175 16.52 3.62 6.49
C LEU A 175 15.18 3.07 5.99
N ASN A 176 14.11 3.85 6.11
CA ASN A 176 12.84 3.48 5.50
C ASN A 176 13.03 3.39 3.98
N MET A 177 12.25 2.50 3.38
CA MET A 177 12.17 2.41 1.94
C MET A 177 11.36 3.58 1.40
N ASN A 178 11.98 4.47 0.63
CA ASN A 178 11.29 5.58 0.01
C ASN A 178 10.60 5.10 -1.25
N VAL A 179 9.28 5.12 -1.23
CA VAL A 179 8.44 4.66 -2.35
C VAL A 179 7.75 5.85 -2.96
N VAL A 180 7.95 6.06 -4.27
CA VAL A 180 7.21 7.07 -5.02
C VAL A 180 5.95 6.44 -5.59
N GLU A 181 4.81 6.74 -4.97
CA GLU A 181 3.51 6.31 -5.46
C GLU A 181 2.95 7.33 -6.45
N VAL A 182 2.61 6.90 -7.65
CA VAL A 182 2.07 7.76 -8.71
C VAL A 182 0.60 7.39 -8.92
N THR A 183 -0.29 8.34 -8.66
CA THR A 183 -1.74 8.20 -8.84
C THR A 183 -2.29 9.50 -9.39
N TRP A 184 -3.42 9.48 -10.09
CA TRP A 184 -4.08 10.72 -10.51
C TRP A 184 -5.13 11.18 -9.48
N GLU A 185 -5.67 10.26 -8.67
CA GLU A 185 -6.60 10.55 -7.57
C GLU A 185 -5.94 10.35 -6.22
N TYR A 186 -6.12 11.34 -5.33
CA TYR A 186 -5.80 11.25 -3.91
C TYR A 186 -6.60 12.32 -3.16
N PRO A 187 -7.20 12.03 -1.99
CA PRO A 187 -8.07 12.97 -1.27
C PRO A 187 -7.44 14.34 -1.01
N PRO A 188 -8.14 15.46 -1.30
CA PRO A 188 -9.58 15.54 -1.52
C PRO A 188 -10.05 15.32 -2.97
N VAL A 189 -9.15 15.12 -3.94
CA VAL A 189 -9.54 14.81 -5.32
C VAL A 189 -9.99 13.34 -5.38
N LYS A 190 -11.31 13.12 -5.46
CA LYS A 190 -11.96 11.81 -5.48
C LYS A 190 -13.00 11.74 -6.60
N SER A 191 -12.79 10.84 -7.56
CA SER A 191 -13.72 10.47 -8.64
C SER A 191 -14.29 9.06 -8.42
N GLY A 192 -13.54 8.19 -7.75
CA GLY A 192 -13.97 6.83 -7.41
C GLY A 192 -13.20 6.20 -6.25
N GLY A 193 -13.14 4.87 -6.27
CA GLY A 193 -12.47 4.06 -5.24
C GLY A 193 -10.94 4.10 -5.30
N LEU A 194 -10.36 4.63 -6.38
CA LEU A 194 -8.90 4.72 -6.53
C LEU A 194 -8.28 5.66 -5.49
N ALA A 195 -8.87 6.84 -5.28
CA ALA A 195 -8.42 7.78 -4.25
C ALA A 195 -8.37 7.13 -2.87
N GLU A 196 -9.37 6.28 -2.58
CA GLU A 196 -9.50 5.59 -1.31
C GLU A 196 -8.46 4.48 -1.17
N HIS A 197 -8.24 3.70 -2.23
CA HIS A 197 -7.18 2.70 -2.25
C HIS A 197 -5.81 3.31 -2.00
N CYS A 198 -5.44 4.34 -2.78
CA CYS A 198 -4.12 4.95 -2.67
C CYS A 198 -3.91 5.57 -1.28
N ARG A 199 -4.93 6.25 -0.72
CA ARG A 199 -4.87 6.78 0.65
C ARG A 199 -4.68 5.68 1.68
N GLY A 200 -5.57 4.68 1.71
CA GLY A 200 -5.52 3.63 2.72
C GLY A 200 -4.23 2.82 2.66
N LEU A 201 -3.75 2.53 1.46
CA LEU A 201 -2.48 1.84 1.25
C LEU A 201 -1.29 2.68 1.75
N SER A 202 -1.15 3.92 1.28
CA SER A 202 0.01 4.77 1.63
C SER A 202 0.05 5.10 3.12
N GLU A 203 -1.06 5.46 3.75
CA GLU A 203 -1.10 5.76 5.18
C GLU A 203 -0.72 4.54 6.04
N GLU A 204 -1.18 3.35 5.66
CA GLU A 204 -0.80 2.13 6.38
C GLU A 204 0.66 1.73 6.07
N LEU A 205 1.16 1.94 4.85
CA LEU A 205 2.57 1.72 4.52
C LEU A 205 3.50 2.64 5.32
N ALA A 206 3.11 3.88 5.59
CA ALA A 206 3.87 4.82 6.42
C ALA A 206 4.14 4.28 7.83
N SER A 207 3.30 3.36 8.32
CA SER A 207 3.50 2.66 9.59
C SER A 207 4.45 1.44 9.52
N LYS A 208 4.95 1.05 8.33
CA LYS A 208 5.63 -0.23 8.06
C LYS A 208 7.06 -0.10 7.50
N SER A 209 7.85 0.86 7.99
CA SER A 209 9.21 1.18 7.49
C SER A 209 9.29 1.46 5.99
N VAL A 210 8.18 1.97 5.44
CA VAL A 210 8.11 2.56 4.10
C VAL A 210 7.81 4.03 4.31
N GLN A 211 8.51 4.89 3.58
CA GLN A 211 8.21 6.32 3.50
C GLN A 211 7.54 6.59 2.14
N PRO A 212 6.21 6.74 2.11
CA PRO A 212 5.50 6.98 0.85
C PRO A 212 5.59 8.47 0.45
N HIS A 213 5.96 8.69 -0.80
CA HIS A 213 5.86 9.98 -1.47
C HIS A 213 4.82 9.89 -2.59
N VAL A 214 3.64 10.45 -2.35
CA VAL A 214 2.52 10.39 -3.31
C VAL A 214 2.62 11.56 -4.29
N LEU A 215 2.85 11.25 -5.56
CA LEU A 215 2.77 12.21 -6.67
C LEU A 215 1.38 12.12 -7.29
N THR A 216 0.56 13.15 -7.06
CA THR A 216 -0.85 13.18 -7.48
C THR A 216 -1.24 14.42 -8.24
N SER A 217 -2.35 14.38 -8.99
CA SER A 217 -2.91 15.57 -9.63
C SER A 217 -3.66 16.47 -8.63
N GLY A 218 -3.76 17.76 -8.95
CA GLY A 218 -4.54 18.73 -8.18
C GLY A 218 -3.97 20.14 -8.24
N GLN A 219 -4.50 21.01 -7.38
CA GLN A 219 -3.89 22.32 -7.14
C GLN A 219 -2.49 22.12 -6.54
N GLU A 220 -1.48 22.82 -7.08
CA GLU A 220 -0.08 22.68 -6.64
C GLU A 220 0.04 22.93 -5.13
N ASP A 221 0.55 21.92 -4.43
CA ASP A 221 0.66 21.89 -2.98
C ASP A 221 1.61 20.77 -2.52
N ARG A 222 2.22 20.92 -1.34
CA ARG A 222 2.99 19.88 -0.66
C ARG A 222 2.63 19.89 0.83
N HIS A 223 2.19 18.75 1.34
CA HIS A 223 1.91 18.57 2.75
C HIS A 223 2.12 17.12 3.17
N GLU A 224 2.33 16.92 4.47
CA GLU A 224 2.33 15.61 5.10
C GLU A 224 0.93 15.31 5.65
N ARG A 225 0.49 14.05 5.54
CA ARG A 225 -0.71 13.55 6.22
C ARG A 225 -0.53 12.09 6.60
N ASN A 226 -0.69 11.79 7.89
CA ASN A 226 -0.60 10.43 8.44
C ASN A 226 0.69 9.69 8.03
N GLY A 227 1.82 10.41 8.02
CA GLY A 227 3.14 9.87 7.62
C GLY A 227 3.39 9.84 6.11
N VAL A 228 2.45 10.30 5.30
CA VAL A 228 2.56 10.31 3.83
C VAL A 228 2.92 11.71 3.33
N ASP A 229 4.00 11.80 2.54
CA ASP A 229 4.40 13.04 1.87
C ASP A 229 3.63 13.19 0.55
N ILE A 230 2.68 14.12 0.50
CA ILE A 230 1.79 14.30 -0.65
C ILE A 230 2.26 15.50 -1.48
N HIS A 231 2.48 15.26 -2.77
CA HIS A 231 2.89 16.26 -3.75
C HIS A 231 1.83 16.39 -4.84
N ARG A 232 1.07 17.49 -4.80
CA ARG A 232 0.08 17.80 -5.83
C ARG A 232 0.74 18.54 -6.98
N LEU A 233 0.62 17.97 -8.17
CA LEU A 233 1.22 18.49 -9.39
C LEU A 233 0.13 19.14 -10.24
N GLY A 234 0.31 20.43 -10.51
CA GLY A 234 -0.58 21.20 -11.37
C GLY A 234 -0.56 20.66 -12.80
N THR A 235 -1.74 20.44 -13.36
CA THR A 235 -1.91 20.01 -14.75
C THR A 235 -2.58 21.09 -15.59
N ASN A 236 -2.21 21.16 -16.87
CA ASN A 236 -2.88 22.03 -17.83
C ASN A 236 -4.05 21.27 -18.50
N PRO A 237 -5.06 21.99 -19.04
CA PRO A 237 -6.07 21.38 -19.89
C PRO A 237 -5.44 20.61 -21.05
N ALA A 238 -6.01 19.44 -21.35
CA ALA A 238 -5.61 18.57 -22.44
C ALA A 238 -6.83 18.22 -23.30
N PRO A 239 -6.65 17.84 -24.58
CA PRO A 239 -7.77 17.45 -25.45
C PRO A 239 -8.43 16.13 -25.04
N ASP A 240 -7.70 15.24 -24.36
CA ASP A 240 -8.14 13.91 -23.93
C ASP A 240 -7.28 13.41 -22.74
N ASP A 241 -7.71 12.32 -22.10
CA ASP A 241 -7.06 11.80 -20.89
C ASP A 241 -5.69 11.19 -21.17
N VAL A 242 -5.46 10.69 -22.40
CA VAL A 242 -4.15 10.15 -22.82
C VAL A 242 -3.13 11.29 -22.90
N SER A 243 -3.48 12.38 -23.56
CA SER A 243 -2.69 13.60 -23.67
C SER A 243 -2.47 14.24 -22.30
N TRP A 244 -3.46 14.16 -21.41
CA TRP A 244 -3.34 14.61 -20.03
C TRP A 244 -2.34 13.74 -19.25
N ALA A 245 -2.45 12.41 -19.32
CA ALA A 245 -1.55 11.47 -18.64
C ALA A 245 -0.09 11.67 -19.08
N MET A 246 0.16 11.95 -20.37
CA MET A 246 1.50 12.28 -20.88
C MET A 246 2.04 13.60 -20.33
N GLN A 247 1.18 14.60 -20.09
CA GLN A 247 1.58 15.87 -19.47
C GLN A 247 1.85 15.71 -17.98
N PHE A 248 0.96 15.01 -17.28
CA PHE A 248 1.12 14.66 -15.87
C PHE A 248 2.41 13.86 -15.65
N GLY A 249 2.69 12.87 -16.51
CA GLY A 249 3.90 12.05 -16.45
C GLY A 249 5.21 12.85 -16.49
N ARG A 250 5.28 13.94 -17.27
CA ARG A 250 6.46 14.81 -17.27
C ARG A 250 6.65 15.57 -15.95
N ARG A 251 5.55 15.92 -15.27
CA ARG A 251 5.60 16.57 -13.96
C ARG A 251 6.02 15.56 -12.88
N VAL A 252 5.48 14.34 -12.96
CA VAL A 252 5.87 13.21 -12.11
C VAL A 252 7.37 12.96 -12.21
N GLN A 253 7.92 12.83 -13.43
CA GLN A 253 9.35 12.61 -13.63
C GLN A 253 10.21 13.73 -13.05
N ARG A 254 9.84 15.01 -13.27
CA ARG A 254 10.57 16.14 -12.68
C ARG A 254 10.59 16.07 -11.16
N ARG A 255 9.42 15.90 -10.52
CA ARG A 255 9.35 15.89 -9.05
C ARG A 255 9.99 14.63 -8.47
N GLY A 256 9.88 13.49 -9.14
CA GLY A 256 10.52 12.24 -8.74
C GLY A 256 12.05 12.34 -8.73
N LEU A 257 12.65 12.99 -9.73
CA LEU A 257 14.11 13.24 -9.75
C LEU A 257 14.56 14.18 -8.61
N GLU A 258 13.75 15.17 -8.26
CA GLU A 258 14.00 16.03 -7.10
C GLU A 258 13.91 15.24 -5.80
N LEU A 259 12.88 14.38 -5.66
CA LEU A 259 12.72 13.49 -4.51
C LEU A 259 13.87 12.50 -4.36
N ASP A 260 14.35 11.92 -5.45
CA ASP A 260 15.54 11.05 -5.41
C ASP A 260 16.78 11.80 -4.92
N SER A 261 16.95 13.07 -5.34
CA SER A 261 18.05 13.90 -4.85
C SER A 261 17.89 14.29 -3.36
N GLU A 262 16.65 14.42 -2.87
CA GLU A 262 16.32 14.81 -1.49
C GLU A 262 16.38 13.61 -0.51
N HIS A 263 15.89 12.44 -0.93
CA HIS A 263 15.59 11.30 -0.07
C HIS A 263 16.21 9.97 -0.55
N GLY A 264 16.54 9.85 -1.84
CA GLY A 264 16.82 8.58 -2.52
C GLY A 264 15.52 7.82 -2.74
N VAL A 265 15.22 7.39 -3.97
CA VAL A 265 14.02 6.58 -4.25
C VAL A 265 14.43 5.12 -4.41
N ASP A 266 13.70 4.22 -3.75
CA ASP A 266 13.96 2.78 -3.82
C ASP A 266 13.00 2.06 -4.76
N VAL A 267 11.73 2.50 -4.82
CA VAL A 267 10.70 1.88 -5.69
C VAL A 267 9.77 2.96 -6.22
N VAL A 268 9.35 2.82 -7.48
CA VAL A 268 8.23 3.57 -8.04
C VAL A 268 7.01 2.66 -8.15
N HIS A 269 5.86 3.08 -7.63
CA HIS A 269 4.61 2.33 -7.72
C HIS A 269 3.57 3.15 -8.49
N ALA A 270 3.17 2.69 -9.69
CA ALA A 270 2.09 3.32 -10.44
C ALA A 270 0.73 2.67 -10.15
N HIS A 271 -0.29 3.51 -9.96
CA HIS A 271 -1.68 3.09 -9.83
C HIS A 271 -2.48 3.49 -11.08
N ASP A 272 -2.91 2.48 -11.84
CA ASP A 272 -3.68 2.58 -13.07
C ASP A 272 -2.93 3.27 -14.25
N TRP A 273 -3.49 3.14 -15.46
CA TRP A 273 -2.84 3.49 -16.72
C TRP A 273 -2.42 4.95 -16.85
N MET A 274 -3.11 5.88 -16.19
CA MET A 274 -2.77 7.31 -16.21
C MET A 274 -1.43 7.60 -15.52
N ALA A 275 -1.03 6.78 -14.55
CA ALA A 275 0.25 6.89 -13.87
C ALA A 275 1.40 6.30 -14.69
N ALA A 276 1.12 5.34 -15.57
CA ALA A 276 2.14 4.55 -16.26
C ALA A 276 3.16 5.38 -17.05
N PRO A 277 2.79 6.39 -17.88
CA PRO A 277 3.79 7.17 -18.62
C PRO A 277 4.79 7.91 -17.73
N GLY A 278 4.33 8.43 -16.59
CA GLY A 278 5.18 9.12 -15.62
C GLY A 278 6.08 8.18 -14.84
N ALA A 279 5.48 7.14 -14.26
CA ALA A 279 6.15 6.19 -13.40
C ALA A 279 7.19 5.35 -14.14
N VAL A 280 6.87 4.84 -15.34
CA VAL A 280 7.83 4.07 -16.16
C VAL A 280 9.05 4.93 -16.47
N GLY A 281 8.85 6.16 -16.95
CA GLY A 281 9.97 7.04 -17.29
C GLY A 281 10.80 7.46 -16.06
N LEU A 282 10.17 7.58 -14.89
CA LEU A 282 10.88 7.88 -13.64
C LEU A 282 11.72 6.68 -13.18
N ALA A 283 11.12 5.49 -13.12
CA ALA A 283 11.81 4.26 -12.73
C ALA A 283 13.03 3.98 -13.63
N GLU A 284 12.88 4.13 -14.95
CA GLU A 284 13.99 3.99 -15.91
C GLU A 284 15.09 5.04 -15.72
N ALA A 285 14.72 6.30 -15.42
CA ALA A 285 15.71 7.36 -15.22
C ALA A 285 16.53 7.17 -13.94
N LEU A 286 15.91 6.62 -12.90
CA LEU A 286 16.56 6.35 -11.61
C LEU A 286 17.25 4.99 -11.57
N GLY A 287 16.88 4.06 -12.44
CA GLY A 287 17.37 2.68 -12.40
C GLY A 287 16.82 1.89 -11.21
N VAL A 288 15.58 2.18 -10.81
CA VAL A 288 14.89 1.56 -9.67
C VAL A 288 13.69 0.73 -10.15
N PRO A 289 13.24 -0.27 -9.37
CA PRO A 289 12.10 -1.10 -9.72
C PRO A 289 10.79 -0.33 -9.90
N LEU A 290 9.94 -0.86 -10.77
CA LEU A 290 8.56 -0.42 -11.00
C LEU A 290 7.56 -1.49 -10.55
N VAL A 291 6.70 -1.12 -9.61
CA VAL A 291 5.46 -1.87 -9.31
C VAL A 291 4.28 -1.21 -10.00
N PHE A 292 3.36 -2.01 -10.55
CA PHE A 292 2.18 -1.49 -11.24
C PHE A 292 0.89 -2.15 -10.74
N THR A 293 0.02 -1.37 -10.10
CA THR A 293 -1.32 -1.84 -9.72
C THR A 293 -2.34 -1.52 -10.80
N LEU A 294 -2.91 -2.57 -11.38
CA LEU A 294 -4.09 -2.49 -12.23
C LEU A 294 -5.36 -2.46 -11.39
N HIS A 295 -6.15 -1.38 -11.52
CA HIS A 295 -7.45 -1.22 -10.87
C HIS A 295 -8.63 -1.63 -11.74
N SER A 296 -8.43 -1.59 -13.06
CA SER A 296 -9.40 -1.97 -14.09
C SER A 296 -8.66 -2.16 -15.41
N MET A 297 -9.33 -2.68 -16.43
CA MET A 297 -8.86 -2.69 -17.82
C MET A 297 -9.83 -1.97 -18.73
N GLN A 298 -9.34 -1.30 -19.76
CA GLN A 298 -10.16 -0.61 -20.74
C GLN A 298 -11.13 -1.56 -21.45
N GLU A 299 -10.65 -2.74 -21.78
CA GLU A 299 -11.42 -3.84 -22.38
C GLU A 299 -12.67 -4.20 -21.55
N LEU A 300 -12.58 -4.09 -20.22
CA LEU A 300 -13.67 -4.36 -19.27
C LEU A 300 -14.59 -3.16 -19.00
N ARG A 301 -14.12 -1.94 -19.25
CA ARG A 301 -14.87 -0.70 -19.00
C ARG A 301 -15.85 -0.41 -20.13
N SER A 302 -15.33 -0.24 -21.33
CA SER A 302 -16.15 0.09 -22.52
C SER A 302 -15.75 -0.70 -23.78
N GLY A 303 -14.77 -1.60 -23.69
CA GLY A 303 -14.26 -2.35 -24.82
C GLY A 303 -13.17 -1.59 -25.58
N LEU A 304 -12.86 -2.07 -26.78
CA LEU A 304 -11.78 -1.58 -27.65
C LEU A 304 -12.32 -1.13 -29.02
N GLY A 305 -13.48 -0.46 -29.02
CA GLY A 305 -14.20 -0.11 -30.25
C GLY A 305 -13.64 1.07 -31.02
N SER A 306 -12.71 1.82 -30.41
CA SER A 306 -12.11 3.03 -30.97
C SER A 306 -10.60 3.08 -30.79
N ASP A 307 -9.94 3.95 -31.56
CA ASP A 307 -8.50 4.21 -31.44
C ASP A 307 -8.13 4.77 -30.06
N TYR A 308 -9.02 5.57 -29.47
CA TYR A 308 -8.84 6.12 -28.12
C TYR A 308 -8.82 5.02 -27.05
N GLU A 309 -9.80 4.12 -27.08
CA GLU A 309 -9.87 3.00 -26.15
C GLU A 309 -8.69 2.04 -26.37
N SER A 310 -8.30 1.81 -27.63
CA SER A 310 -7.11 1.02 -27.95
C SER A 310 -5.82 1.66 -27.43
N ALA A 311 -5.72 3.00 -27.44
CA ALA A 311 -4.57 3.71 -26.89
C ALA A 311 -4.47 3.53 -25.36
N ILE A 312 -5.59 3.61 -24.63
CA ILE A 312 -5.63 3.34 -23.19
C ILE A 312 -5.20 1.90 -22.90
N HIS A 313 -5.76 0.93 -23.62
CA HIS A 313 -5.40 -0.48 -23.49
C HIS A 313 -3.90 -0.73 -23.75
N ASN A 314 -3.33 -0.07 -24.76
CA ASN A 314 -1.89 -0.16 -25.05
C ASN A 314 -1.03 0.46 -23.93
N ILE A 315 -1.52 1.49 -23.24
CA ILE A 315 -0.83 2.07 -22.08
C ILE A 315 -0.92 1.14 -20.87
N GLU A 316 -2.07 0.50 -20.64
CA GLU A 316 -2.22 -0.56 -19.63
C GLU A 316 -1.23 -1.70 -19.88
N TRP A 317 -1.21 -2.23 -21.11
CA TRP A 317 -0.25 -3.25 -21.53
C TRP A 317 1.19 -2.78 -21.32
N TYR A 318 1.54 -1.57 -21.77
CA TYR A 318 2.88 -1.02 -21.63
C TYR A 318 3.32 -0.90 -20.17
N GLY A 319 2.43 -0.45 -19.29
CA GLY A 319 2.67 -0.40 -17.85
C GLY A 319 2.98 -1.78 -17.28
N THR A 320 2.18 -2.80 -17.61
CA THR A 320 2.42 -4.17 -17.14
C THR A 320 3.69 -4.79 -17.71
N TYR A 321 4.02 -4.49 -18.97
CA TYR A 321 5.23 -4.97 -19.63
C TYR A 321 6.50 -4.41 -18.98
N LYS A 322 6.44 -3.13 -18.57
CA LYS A 322 7.57 -2.43 -17.95
C LYS A 322 7.72 -2.69 -16.46
N ALA A 323 6.66 -3.07 -15.78
CA ALA A 323 6.71 -3.37 -14.36
C ALA A 323 7.56 -4.61 -14.07
N ASP A 324 8.31 -4.54 -12.97
CA ASP A 324 8.96 -5.69 -12.35
C ASP A 324 7.90 -6.60 -11.73
N GLU A 325 6.92 -5.99 -11.05
CA GLU A 325 5.80 -6.69 -10.41
C GLU A 325 4.47 -5.99 -10.72
N VAL A 326 3.43 -6.79 -11.01
CA VAL A 326 2.07 -6.34 -11.33
C VAL A 326 1.10 -6.81 -10.26
N ILE A 327 0.37 -5.87 -9.67
CA ILE A 327 -0.67 -6.15 -8.68
C ILE A 327 -2.04 -5.99 -9.35
N CYS A 328 -2.91 -6.97 -9.16
CA CYS A 328 -4.31 -6.91 -9.57
C CYS A 328 -5.22 -6.98 -8.35
N VAL A 329 -6.25 -6.13 -8.34
CA VAL A 329 -7.17 -5.99 -7.19
C VAL A 329 -8.19 -7.12 -7.07
N GLY A 330 -8.45 -7.88 -8.13
CA GLY A 330 -9.39 -9.02 -8.17
C GLY A 330 -8.73 -10.29 -8.71
N LYS A 331 -9.15 -11.49 -8.29
CA LYS A 331 -8.58 -12.77 -8.77
C LYS A 331 -8.96 -13.06 -10.22
N GLU A 332 -10.25 -12.95 -10.55
CA GLU A 332 -10.69 -13.12 -11.95
C GLU A 332 -10.07 -12.05 -12.84
N PHE A 333 -9.97 -10.82 -12.31
CA PHE A 333 -9.33 -9.70 -12.99
C PHE A 333 -7.85 -9.97 -13.25
N ARG A 334 -7.11 -10.47 -12.25
CA ARG A 334 -5.72 -10.94 -12.38
C ARG A 334 -5.59 -11.97 -13.49
N ASP A 335 -6.40 -13.03 -13.46
CA ASP A 335 -6.32 -14.10 -14.44
C ASP A 335 -6.64 -13.61 -15.86
N ARG A 336 -7.55 -12.64 -16.00
CA ARG A 336 -7.85 -12.01 -17.29
C ARG A 336 -6.69 -11.12 -17.75
N ALA A 337 -6.17 -10.25 -16.90
CA ALA A 337 -5.03 -9.38 -17.23
C ALA A 337 -3.80 -10.18 -17.63
N GLY A 338 -3.50 -11.28 -16.91
CA GLY A 338 -2.39 -12.17 -17.25
C GLY A 338 -2.53 -12.82 -18.63
N ARG A 339 -3.75 -13.16 -19.06
CA ARG A 339 -4.00 -13.69 -20.40
C ARG A 339 -3.99 -12.61 -21.47
N GLU A 340 -4.67 -11.50 -21.21
CA GLU A 340 -4.88 -10.42 -22.19
C GLU A 340 -3.56 -9.68 -22.49
N PHE A 341 -2.77 -9.41 -21.46
CA PHE A 341 -1.49 -8.71 -21.60
C PHE A 341 -0.28 -9.65 -21.64
N GLU A 342 -0.50 -10.97 -21.62
CA GLU A 342 0.54 -12.01 -21.63
C GLU A 342 1.59 -11.82 -20.50
N ILE A 343 1.12 -11.43 -19.31
CA ILE A 343 1.98 -11.17 -18.16
C ILE A 343 2.53 -12.50 -17.61
N PRO A 344 3.84 -12.64 -17.42
CA PRO A 344 4.42 -13.82 -16.76
C PRO A 344 3.81 -14.04 -15.37
N GLY A 345 3.47 -15.29 -15.05
CA GLY A 345 2.74 -15.61 -13.82
C GLY A 345 3.49 -15.28 -12.54
N GLU A 346 4.82 -15.32 -12.57
CA GLU A 346 5.71 -14.94 -11.48
C GLU A 346 5.66 -13.44 -11.14
N LYS A 347 5.33 -12.60 -12.12
CA LYS A 347 5.18 -11.14 -11.94
C LYS A 347 3.80 -10.74 -11.42
N LEU A 348 2.86 -11.68 -11.35
CA LEU A 348 1.43 -11.36 -11.31
C LEU A 348 0.81 -11.71 -9.96
N HIS A 349 0.53 -10.67 -9.18
CA HIS A 349 0.02 -10.76 -7.82
C HIS A 349 -1.46 -10.41 -7.73
N TYR A 350 -2.16 -11.04 -6.80
CA TYR A 350 -3.48 -10.60 -6.38
C TYR A 350 -3.38 -10.00 -4.99
N ILE A 351 -3.65 -8.70 -4.84
CA ILE A 351 -3.79 -8.05 -3.54
C ILE A 351 -5.10 -7.25 -3.58
N PRO A 352 -6.11 -7.60 -2.75
CA PRO A 352 -7.40 -6.91 -2.77
C PRO A 352 -7.27 -5.47 -2.28
N ASN A 353 -8.26 -4.62 -2.60
CA ASN A 353 -8.36 -3.32 -1.93
C ASN A 353 -8.81 -3.50 -0.49
N GLY A 354 -8.37 -2.58 0.37
CA GLY A 354 -8.76 -2.56 1.77
C GLY A 354 -9.97 -1.67 2.02
N VAL A 355 -10.65 -1.96 3.11
CA VAL A 355 -11.62 -1.08 3.76
C VAL A 355 -11.16 -0.88 5.20
N ASP A 356 -11.41 0.32 5.70
CA ASP A 356 -11.16 0.71 7.08
C ASP A 356 -12.46 0.46 7.88
N PRO A 357 -12.53 -0.60 8.71
CA PRO A 357 -13.75 -0.93 9.45
C PRO A 357 -14.16 0.20 10.41
N ASP A 358 -13.20 0.77 11.14
CA ASP A 358 -13.46 1.83 12.13
C ASP A 358 -14.10 3.05 11.47
N ARG A 359 -13.64 3.39 10.26
CA ARG A 359 -14.18 4.53 9.51
C ARG A 359 -15.64 4.37 9.12
N PHE A 360 -16.12 3.16 8.87
CA PHE A 360 -17.50 2.87 8.46
C PHE A 360 -18.39 2.38 9.63
N GLY A 361 -17.79 1.81 10.68
CA GLY A 361 -18.47 1.40 11.91
C GLY A 361 -18.92 2.59 12.78
N ASP A 362 -18.15 3.69 12.79
CA ASP A 362 -18.51 4.93 13.51
C ASP A 362 -19.42 5.85 12.68
N ALA A 363 -20.57 5.32 12.22
CA ALA A 363 -21.51 6.09 11.42
C ALA A 363 -22.16 7.24 12.23
N PRO A 364 -22.20 8.47 11.70
CA PRO A 364 -22.90 9.57 12.36
C PRO A 364 -24.42 9.38 12.31
N ASP A 365 -25.13 10.01 13.26
CA ASP A 365 -26.60 9.98 13.30
C ASP A 365 -27.18 10.56 12.00
N LEU A 366 -27.86 9.71 11.24
CA LEU A 366 -28.48 10.08 9.98
C LEU A 366 -29.82 10.77 10.26
N GLU A 367 -30.07 11.92 9.63
CA GLU A 367 -31.43 12.47 9.55
C GLU A 367 -32.31 11.61 8.60
N ARG A 368 -32.63 10.37 9.01
CA ARG A 368 -33.30 9.32 8.22
C ARG A 368 -34.51 9.82 7.46
N ARG A 369 -35.32 10.67 8.09
CA ARG A 369 -36.54 11.28 7.51
C ARG A 369 -36.32 12.13 6.26
N ARG A 370 -35.07 12.51 5.94
CA ARG A 370 -34.73 13.11 4.64
C ARG A 370 -34.80 12.10 3.49
N PHE A 371 -34.68 10.80 3.78
CA PHE A 371 -34.54 9.73 2.80
C PHE A 371 -35.67 8.71 2.86
N ALA A 372 -36.13 8.32 4.05
CA ALA A 372 -37.15 7.29 4.28
C ALA A 372 -38.03 7.61 5.50
N ARG A 373 -39.24 7.05 5.56
CA ARG A 373 -40.07 7.10 6.77
C ARG A 373 -39.51 6.18 7.86
N ASP A 374 -39.92 6.38 9.10
CA ASP A 374 -39.40 5.63 10.26
C ASP A 374 -39.71 4.12 10.14
N GLU A 375 -40.89 3.80 9.63
CA GLU A 375 -41.38 2.43 9.42
C GLU A 375 -40.85 1.77 8.14
N GLU A 376 -40.17 2.51 7.27
CA GLU A 376 -39.71 1.98 5.98
C GLU A 376 -38.33 1.32 6.09
N ARG A 377 -38.14 0.16 5.46
CA ARG A 377 -36.84 -0.54 5.34
C ARG A 377 -36.07 0.01 4.15
N ILE A 378 -34.89 0.60 4.39
CA ILE A 378 -34.06 1.20 3.34
C ILE A 378 -33.33 0.10 2.56
N ILE A 379 -33.50 0.10 1.24
CA ILE A 379 -32.68 -0.62 0.28
C ILE A 379 -31.77 0.39 -0.39
N LEU A 380 -30.46 0.26 -0.21
CA LEU A 380 -29.49 1.25 -0.67
C LEU A 380 -28.83 0.84 -1.97
N TYR A 381 -28.71 1.79 -2.89
CA TYR A 381 -27.75 1.77 -3.98
C TYR A 381 -26.75 2.89 -3.74
N ALA A 382 -25.46 2.56 -3.71
CA ALA A 382 -24.37 3.54 -3.60
C ALA A 382 -23.39 3.36 -4.76
N GLY A 383 -23.16 4.42 -5.55
CA GLY A 383 -22.16 4.43 -6.60
C GLY A 383 -22.54 5.27 -7.81
N ARG A 384 -21.63 5.35 -8.78
CA ARG A 384 -21.87 6.10 -10.03
C ARG A 384 -23.12 5.58 -10.72
N MET A 385 -24.01 6.47 -11.13
CA MET A 385 -25.25 6.13 -11.83
C MET A 385 -25.02 6.06 -13.34
N LEU A 386 -24.18 5.12 -13.74
CA LEU A 386 -23.89 4.82 -15.15
C LEU A 386 -24.53 3.48 -15.52
N PRO A 387 -24.88 3.25 -16.81
CA PRO A 387 -25.56 2.03 -17.23
C PRO A 387 -24.82 0.74 -16.83
N GLU A 388 -23.50 0.73 -16.85
CA GLU A 388 -22.66 -0.41 -16.47
C GLU A 388 -22.71 -0.72 -14.96
N LYS A 389 -23.18 0.21 -14.13
CA LYS A 389 -23.40 -0.02 -12.69
C LYS A 389 -24.78 -0.59 -12.38
N GLY A 390 -25.63 -0.74 -13.40
CA GLY A 390 -26.92 -1.42 -13.31
C GLY A 390 -28.07 -0.73 -12.54
N PRO A 391 -28.07 0.58 -12.22
CA PRO A 391 -29.18 1.20 -11.50
C PRO A 391 -30.53 1.03 -12.22
N GLN A 392 -30.53 0.92 -13.56
CA GLN A 392 -31.76 0.65 -14.33
C GLN A 392 -32.46 -0.65 -13.92
N HIS A 393 -31.68 -1.70 -13.65
CA HIS A 393 -32.21 -3.02 -13.34
C HIS A 393 -32.76 -3.07 -11.91
N LEU A 394 -32.18 -2.27 -11.00
CA LEU A 394 -32.67 -2.14 -9.64
C LEU A 394 -34.01 -1.40 -9.60
N VAL A 395 -34.15 -0.28 -10.31
CA VAL A 395 -35.44 0.43 -10.37
C VAL A 395 -36.53 -0.46 -10.97
N GLU A 396 -36.24 -1.21 -12.04
CA GLU A 396 -37.19 -2.14 -12.65
C GLU A 396 -37.57 -3.30 -11.70
N ALA A 397 -36.61 -3.81 -10.93
CA ALA A 397 -36.87 -4.87 -9.94
C ALA A 397 -37.71 -4.36 -8.77
N PHE A 398 -37.50 -3.12 -8.34
CA PHE A 398 -38.09 -2.58 -7.13
C PHE A 398 -39.62 -2.47 -7.22
N ASP A 399 -40.18 -2.24 -8.42
CA ASP A 399 -41.62 -2.27 -8.67
C ASP A 399 -42.27 -3.58 -8.19
N ARG A 400 -41.62 -4.70 -8.50
CA ARG A 400 -42.09 -6.04 -8.14
C ARG A 400 -41.86 -6.36 -6.66
N VAL A 401 -40.84 -5.78 -6.04
CA VAL A 401 -40.60 -5.94 -4.59
C VAL A 401 -41.71 -5.32 -3.77
N LEU A 402 -42.28 -4.20 -4.23
CA LEU A 402 -43.34 -3.49 -3.53
C LEU A 402 -44.68 -4.24 -3.50
N ASP A 403 -44.87 -5.26 -4.35
CA ASP A 403 -46.06 -6.12 -4.32
C ASP A 403 -46.20 -6.87 -2.99
N GLU A 404 -45.07 -7.31 -2.42
CA GLU A 404 -45.02 -8.08 -1.17
C GLU A 404 -44.46 -7.27 0.02
N HIS A 405 -43.58 -6.30 -0.24
CA HIS A 405 -42.86 -5.51 0.78
C HIS A 405 -43.17 -4.01 0.66
N GLN A 406 -44.39 -3.62 1.01
CA GLN A 406 -44.85 -2.22 0.91
C GLN A 406 -44.14 -1.25 1.85
N ASP A 407 -43.40 -1.75 2.84
CA ASP A 407 -42.55 -0.97 3.74
C ASP A 407 -41.12 -0.79 3.18
N ALA A 408 -40.75 -1.37 2.05
CA ALA A 408 -39.45 -1.11 1.43
C ALA A 408 -39.38 0.32 0.84
N LYS A 409 -38.18 0.92 0.93
CA LYS A 409 -37.84 2.24 0.37
C LYS A 409 -36.48 2.17 -0.31
N LEU A 410 -36.42 2.47 -1.60
CA LEU A 410 -35.17 2.50 -2.35
C LEU A 410 -34.51 3.87 -2.22
N VAL A 411 -33.25 3.91 -1.77
CA VAL A 411 -32.42 5.12 -1.73
C VAL A 411 -31.24 4.93 -2.68
N MET A 412 -31.07 5.83 -3.65
CA MET A 412 -30.02 5.75 -4.67
C MET A 412 -29.08 6.96 -4.58
N CYS A 413 -27.86 6.71 -4.10
CA CYS A 413 -26.83 7.71 -3.88
C CYS A 413 -25.71 7.61 -4.92
N GLY A 414 -25.32 8.75 -5.49
CA GLY A 414 -24.24 8.88 -6.46
C GLY A 414 -24.54 9.85 -7.60
N GLY A 415 -23.52 10.18 -8.39
CA GLY A 415 -23.62 11.07 -9.55
C GLY A 415 -23.53 10.35 -10.89
N GLY A 416 -23.83 11.06 -11.97
CA GLY A 416 -23.75 10.60 -13.35
C GLY A 416 -25.05 10.89 -14.10
N HIS A 417 -25.98 9.94 -14.06
CA HIS A 417 -27.31 10.09 -14.67
C HIS A 417 -28.44 10.12 -13.64
N GLU A 418 -28.22 10.71 -12.46
CA GLU A 418 -29.19 10.73 -11.37
C GLU A 418 -30.55 11.33 -11.77
N GLN A 419 -30.58 12.37 -12.61
CA GLN A 419 -31.84 12.95 -13.10
C GLN A 419 -32.64 11.95 -13.93
N LYS A 420 -31.98 11.17 -14.79
CA LYS A 420 -32.61 10.13 -15.61
C LYS A 420 -33.25 9.05 -14.74
N TYR A 421 -32.53 8.59 -13.72
CA TYR A 421 -33.05 7.54 -12.83
C TYR A 421 -34.13 8.06 -11.88
N ARG A 422 -34.06 9.33 -11.47
CA ARG A 422 -35.13 10.02 -10.76
C ARG A 422 -36.41 10.07 -11.59
N GLU A 423 -36.34 10.52 -12.84
CA GLU A 423 -37.50 10.57 -13.74
C GLU A 423 -38.10 9.18 -14.00
N MET A 424 -37.23 8.18 -14.18
CA MET A 424 -37.65 6.80 -14.36
C MET A 424 -38.39 6.27 -13.14
N ALA A 425 -37.85 6.51 -11.94
CA ALA A 425 -38.46 6.13 -10.67
C ALA A 425 -39.76 6.90 -10.38
N ASP A 426 -39.79 8.21 -10.60
CA ASP A 426 -41.00 9.04 -10.38
C ASP A 426 -42.17 8.57 -11.25
N SER A 427 -41.89 8.12 -12.47
CA SER A 427 -42.92 7.64 -13.40
C SER A 427 -43.52 6.27 -13.04
N THR A 428 -42.84 5.50 -12.18
CA THR A 428 -43.19 4.10 -11.87
C THR A 428 -43.49 3.89 -10.38
N LEU A 429 -42.63 4.39 -9.50
CA LEU A 429 -42.57 4.06 -8.07
C LEU A 429 -42.92 5.25 -7.16
N GLY A 430 -42.91 6.47 -7.69
CA GLY A 430 -43.28 7.68 -6.97
C GLY A 430 -42.48 7.87 -5.67
N ASP A 431 -43.18 8.02 -4.54
CA ASP A 431 -42.56 8.27 -3.24
C ASP A 431 -41.84 7.05 -2.63
N LYS A 432 -41.75 5.91 -3.34
CA LYS A 432 -41.00 4.72 -2.92
C LYS A 432 -39.53 4.69 -3.32
N VAL A 433 -39.08 5.71 -4.05
CA VAL A 433 -37.66 5.90 -4.37
C VAL A 433 -37.21 7.28 -3.89
N CYS A 434 -35.97 7.38 -3.42
CA CYS A 434 -35.29 8.63 -3.13
C CYS A 434 -33.98 8.65 -3.92
N VAL A 435 -33.79 9.66 -4.76
CA VAL A 435 -32.56 9.85 -5.55
C VAL A 435 -31.92 11.17 -5.13
N PRO A 436 -31.19 11.22 -3.99
CA PRO A 436 -30.54 12.45 -3.52
C PRO A 436 -29.41 12.94 -4.44
N GLY A 437 -28.89 12.08 -5.33
CA GLY A 437 -27.70 12.37 -6.12
C GLY A 437 -26.43 12.10 -5.31
N PHE A 438 -25.37 12.87 -5.55
CA PHE A 438 -24.14 12.76 -4.77
C PHE A 438 -24.39 13.22 -3.33
N VAL A 439 -23.93 12.42 -2.37
CA VAL A 439 -23.97 12.71 -0.92
C VAL A 439 -22.54 12.75 -0.38
N ASP A 440 -22.33 13.51 0.69
CA ASP A 440 -21.06 13.46 1.41
C ASP A 440 -20.87 12.12 2.13
N GLU A 441 -19.65 11.91 2.61
CA GLU A 441 -19.24 10.65 3.21
C GLU A 441 -19.98 10.33 4.52
N ASP A 442 -20.25 11.33 5.35
CA ASP A 442 -20.94 11.14 6.62
C ASP A 442 -22.38 10.69 6.38
N VAL A 443 -23.06 11.30 5.42
CA VAL A 443 -24.40 10.88 4.98
C VAL A 443 -24.36 9.47 4.38
N LEU A 444 -23.33 9.13 3.58
CA LEU A 444 -23.20 7.80 3.01
C LEU A 444 -23.04 6.72 4.08
N LYS A 445 -22.18 6.95 5.08
CA LYS A 445 -21.98 6.02 6.22
C LYS A 445 -23.26 5.82 7.00
N GLY A 446 -23.94 6.92 7.36
CA GLY A 446 -25.23 6.86 8.05
C GLY A 446 -26.27 6.08 7.24
N LEU A 447 -26.33 6.29 5.92
CA LEU A 447 -27.20 5.51 5.04
C LEU A 447 -26.82 4.04 5.00
N MET A 448 -25.54 3.69 4.88
CA MET A 448 -25.08 2.30 4.87
C MET A 448 -25.45 1.59 6.18
N ALA A 449 -25.23 2.22 7.34
CA ALA A 449 -25.55 1.66 8.65
C ALA A 449 -27.06 1.51 8.90
N GLU A 450 -27.88 2.44 8.39
CA GLU A 450 -29.33 2.44 8.54
C GLU A 450 -30.07 1.59 7.48
N SER A 451 -29.32 1.03 6.52
CA SER A 451 -29.86 0.24 5.42
C SER A 451 -30.13 -1.20 5.83
N TYR A 452 -31.25 -1.72 5.36
CA TYR A 452 -31.59 -3.13 5.52
C TYR A 452 -30.77 -4.02 4.58
N ALA A 453 -30.51 -3.54 3.37
CA ALA A 453 -29.62 -4.19 2.42
C ALA A 453 -29.00 -3.17 1.47
N ASN A 454 -27.75 -3.40 1.10
CA ASN A 454 -27.10 -2.71 -0.01
C ASN A 454 -27.27 -3.54 -1.30
N VAL A 455 -27.51 -2.88 -2.44
CA VAL A 455 -27.66 -3.53 -3.74
C VAL A 455 -26.65 -2.98 -4.72
N THR A 456 -25.77 -3.85 -5.23
CA THR A 456 -24.73 -3.54 -6.20
C THR A 456 -24.98 -4.30 -7.52
N PRO A 457 -25.90 -3.83 -8.38
CA PRO A 457 -26.38 -4.56 -9.57
C PRO A 457 -25.45 -4.40 -10.79
N SER A 458 -24.14 -4.24 -10.57
CA SER A 458 -23.18 -3.91 -11.62
C SER A 458 -23.10 -4.96 -12.73
N LEU A 459 -22.87 -4.53 -13.96
CA LEU A 459 -22.57 -5.39 -15.11
C LEU A 459 -21.07 -5.66 -15.22
N SER A 460 -20.23 -4.72 -14.75
CA SER A 460 -18.78 -4.83 -14.68
C SER A 460 -18.27 -4.17 -13.40
N GLU A 461 -17.50 -4.92 -12.61
CA GLU A 461 -16.96 -4.45 -11.33
C GLU A 461 -15.59 -5.11 -11.06
N PRO A 462 -14.47 -4.40 -11.24
CA PRO A 462 -13.13 -4.97 -11.05
C PRO A 462 -12.89 -5.51 -9.63
N PHE A 463 -13.38 -4.82 -8.60
CA PHE A 463 -13.20 -5.25 -7.20
C PHE A 463 -14.47 -5.25 -6.35
N GLY A 464 -15.28 -4.18 -6.41
CA GLY A 464 -16.49 -4.08 -5.57
C GLY A 464 -16.20 -3.61 -4.16
N LEU A 465 -15.69 -2.37 -4.03
CA LEU A 465 -15.50 -1.69 -2.74
C LEU A 465 -16.83 -1.45 -2.00
N VAL A 466 -17.88 -1.03 -2.70
CA VAL A 466 -19.18 -0.71 -2.08
C VAL A 466 -19.76 -1.87 -1.25
N PRO A 467 -19.74 -3.14 -1.71
CA PRO A 467 -20.07 -4.28 -0.86
C PRO A 467 -19.27 -4.37 0.45
N LEU A 468 -17.98 -4.05 0.43
CA LEU A 468 -17.13 -4.07 1.62
C LEU A 468 -17.37 -2.87 2.54
N GLU A 469 -17.62 -1.69 1.98
CA GLU A 469 -18.00 -0.48 2.73
C GLU A 469 -19.35 -0.70 3.45
N ALA A 470 -20.32 -1.32 2.76
CA ALA A 470 -21.60 -1.70 3.34
C ALA A 470 -21.42 -2.76 4.45
N ALA A 471 -20.59 -3.79 4.19
CA ALA A 471 -20.28 -4.81 5.18
C ALA A 471 -19.60 -4.24 6.44
N ALA A 472 -18.66 -3.30 6.27
CA ALA A 472 -18.03 -2.56 7.36
C ALA A 472 -18.99 -1.66 8.14
N SER A 473 -20.15 -1.34 7.56
CA SER A 473 -21.24 -0.60 8.22
C SER A 473 -22.31 -1.53 8.81
N GLY A 474 -22.05 -2.84 8.87
CA GLY A 474 -23.02 -3.83 9.37
C GLY A 474 -24.16 -4.17 8.39
N THR A 475 -23.97 -3.98 7.08
CA THR A 475 -25.01 -4.18 6.06
C THR A 475 -24.60 -5.18 4.98
N ALA A 476 -25.33 -6.30 4.92
CA ALA A 476 -25.18 -7.30 3.87
C ALA A 476 -25.52 -6.75 2.47
N THR A 477 -24.86 -7.29 1.46
CA THR A 477 -25.01 -6.85 0.07
C THR A 477 -25.65 -7.91 -0.82
N ILE A 478 -26.60 -7.48 -1.65
CA ILE A 478 -27.06 -8.19 -2.85
C ILE A 478 -26.26 -7.67 -4.04
N GLY A 479 -25.36 -8.46 -4.57
CA GLY A 479 -24.45 -8.04 -5.65
C GLY A 479 -24.56 -8.92 -6.90
N SER A 480 -24.45 -8.32 -8.09
CA SER A 480 -24.33 -9.10 -9.32
C SER A 480 -23.13 -10.05 -9.25
N ARG A 481 -23.27 -11.28 -9.76
CA ARG A 481 -22.19 -12.29 -9.79
C ARG A 481 -21.15 -11.97 -10.88
N VAL A 482 -20.47 -10.81 -10.79
CA VAL A 482 -19.44 -10.34 -11.72
C VAL A 482 -18.17 -9.90 -10.99
N GLY A 483 -17.02 -10.07 -11.66
CA GLY A 483 -15.73 -9.55 -11.22
C GLY A 483 -15.47 -9.75 -9.73
N GLY A 484 -15.02 -8.68 -9.06
CA GLY A 484 -14.66 -8.73 -7.64
C GLY A 484 -15.83 -8.89 -6.67
N ILE A 485 -17.09 -8.63 -7.09
CA ILE A 485 -18.27 -8.86 -6.24
C ILE A 485 -18.39 -10.35 -5.86
N LYS A 486 -17.96 -11.26 -6.75
CA LYS A 486 -17.90 -12.70 -6.46
C LYS A 486 -16.96 -13.07 -5.31
N GLU A 487 -16.02 -12.19 -4.99
CA GLU A 487 -15.01 -12.40 -3.96
C GLU A 487 -15.39 -11.70 -2.66
N THR A 488 -15.92 -10.48 -2.77
CA THR A 488 -16.32 -9.66 -1.62
C THR A 488 -17.63 -10.12 -1.01
N VAL A 489 -18.53 -10.73 -1.79
CA VAL A 489 -19.79 -11.33 -1.30
C VAL A 489 -19.76 -12.84 -1.46
N VAL A 490 -19.98 -13.57 -0.36
CA VAL A 490 -20.13 -15.03 -0.34
C VAL A 490 -21.62 -15.37 -0.29
N HIS A 491 -22.15 -15.89 -1.41
CA HIS A 491 -23.58 -16.15 -1.58
C HIS A 491 -24.17 -17.01 -0.45
N GLY A 492 -25.17 -16.46 0.25
CA GLY A 492 -25.89 -17.10 1.35
C GLY A 492 -25.13 -17.11 2.68
N TYR A 493 -23.94 -16.49 2.74
CA TYR A 493 -23.12 -16.39 3.93
C TYR A 493 -22.86 -14.93 4.35
N THR A 494 -22.39 -14.06 3.45
CA THR A 494 -22.17 -12.62 3.72
C THR A 494 -23.09 -11.70 2.91
N GLY A 495 -24.04 -12.28 2.19
CA GLY A 495 -24.91 -11.57 1.25
C GLY A 495 -25.36 -12.47 0.11
N LEU A 496 -25.99 -11.90 -0.91
CA LEU A 496 -26.59 -12.66 -2.01
C LEU A 496 -26.05 -12.24 -3.37
N HIS A 497 -26.22 -13.16 -4.33
CA HIS A 497 -25.77 -12.96 -5.70
C HIS A 497 -26.95 -12.95 -6.64
N THR A 498 -26.95 -12.00 -7.55
CA THR A 498 -27.91 -11.90 -8.64
C THR A 498 -27.24 -12.21 -9.98
N GLU A 499 -28.08 -12.56 -10.94
CA GLU A 499 -27.64 -12.67 -12.33
C GLU A 499 -27.46 -11.26 -12.91
N PRO A 500 -26.34 -10.97 -13.61
CA PRO A 500 -26.05 -9.62 -14.08
C PRO A 500 -27.11 -9.15 -15.08
N GLY A 501 -27.65 -7.96 -14.86
CA GLY A 501 -28.66 -7.36 -15.74
C GLY A 501 -30.05 -7.99 -15.65
N SER A 502 -30.35 -8.77 -14.61
CA SER A 502 -31.67 -9.40 -14.41
C SER A 502 -32.45 -8.76 -13.25
N PRO A 503 -33.46 -7.92 -13.54
CA PRO A 503 -34.42 -7.43 -12.55
C PRO A 503 -35.15 -8.55 -11.80
N GLU A 504 -35.44 -9.67 -12.47
CA GLU A 504 -36.08 -10.85 -11.86
C GLU A 504 -35.21 -11.44 -10.75
N SER A 505 -33.91 -11.56 -11.00
CA SER A 505 -32.95 -12.09 -10.04
C SER A 505 -32.80 -11.15 -8.84
N ILE A 506 -32.73 -9.84 -9.09
CA ILE A 506 -32.71 -8.81 -8.03
C ILE A 506 -33.98 -8.88 -7.17
N THR A 507 -35.15 -8.96 -7.80
CA THR A 507 -36.44 -9.06 -7.10
C THR A 507 -36.45 -10.28 -6.17
N ARG A 508 -36.04 -11.44 -6.67
CA ARG A 508 -36.03 -12.69 -5.91
C ARG A 508 -35.09 -12.61 -4.69
N GLU A 509 -33.87 -12.10 -4.86
CA GLU A 509 -32.92 -12.04 -3.73
C GLU A 509 -33.31 -10.97 -2.70
N LEU A 510 -33.92 -9.85 -3.15
CA LEU A 510 -34.49 -8.85 -2.24
C LEU A 510 -35.65 -9.42 -1.43
N ASP A 511 -36.59 -10.11 -2.08
CA ASP A 511 -37.69 -10.78 -1.39
C ASP A 511 -37.17 -11.76 -0.33
N ARG A 512 -36.18 -12.59 -0.67
CA ARG A 512 -35.57 -13.54 0.28
C ARG A 512 -34.98 -12.84 1.51
N MET A 513 -34.25 -11.74 1.34
CA MET A 513 -33.69 -10.99 2.47
C MET A 513 -34.79 -10.32 3.29
N LEU A 514 -35.75 -9.68 2.65
CA LEU A 514 -36.85 -8.96 3.32
C LEU A 514 -37.82 -9.91 4.05
N SER A 515 -37.94 -11.15 3.58
CA SER A 515 -38.83 -12.16 4.17
C SER A 515 -38.22 -12.91 5.38
N ASP A 516 -36.89 -12.86 5.58
CA ASP A 516 -36.21 -13.49 6.72
C ASP A 516 -35.20 -12.53 7.38
N PRO A 517 -35.67 -11.65 8.29
CA PRO A 517 -34.79 -10.69 8.96
C PRO A 517 -33.68 -11.33 9.78
N GLY A 518 -33.94 -12.45 10.46
CA GLY A 518 -32.93 -13.11 11.27
C GLY A 518 -31.78 -13.66 10.43
N TRP A 519 -32.07 -14.15 9.23
CA TRP A 519 -31.02 -14.56 8.29
C TRP A 519 -30.26 -13.38 7.69
N THR A 520 -30.94 -12.28 7.39
CA THR A 520 -30.31 -11.04 6.92
C THR A 520 -29.34 -10.46 7.95
N ASP A 521 -29.76 -10.34 9.21
CA ASP A 521 -28.93 -9.84 10.30
C ASP A 521 -27.68 -10.72 10.47
N TRP A 522 -27.86 -12.04 10.47
CA TRP A 522 -26.74 -12.98 10.53
C TRP A 522 -25.77 -12.85 9.35
N MET A 523 -26.28 -12.65 8.12
CA MET A 523 -25.41 -12.42 6.96
C MET A 523 -24.65 -11.10 7.06
N SER A 524 -25.27 -10.05 7.62
CA SER A 524 -24.61 -8.76 7.87
C SER A 524 -23.45 -8.92 8.85
N GLU A 525 -23.67 -9.59 9.99
CA GLU A 525 -22.61 -9.90 10.97
C GLU A 525 -21.45 -10.67 10.31
N LYS A 526 -21.75 -11.67 9.47
CA LYS A 526 -20.72 -12.44 8.73
C LYS A 526 -20.02 -11.63 7.65
N ALA A 527 -20.67 -10.63 7.08
CA ALA A 527 -20.03 -9.71 6.14
C ALA A 527 -19.02 -8.82 6.87
N GLU A 528 -19.40 -8.27 8.03
CA GLU A 528 -18.55 -7.43 8.86
C GLU A 528 -17.30 -8.17 9.35
N GLU A 529 -17.47 -9.35 9.98
CA GLU A 529 -16.36 -10.22 10.44
C GLU A 529 -15.35 -10.48 9.30
N ARG A 530 -15.86 -10.71 8.08
CA ARG A 530 -15.03 -11.01 6.91
C ARG A 530 -14.19 -9.81 6.47
N VAL A 531 -14.71 -8.58 6.60
CA VAL A 531 -13.96 -7.36 6.28
C VAL A 531 -12.74 -7.25 7.20
N GLU A 532 -12.95 -7.41 8.50
CA GLU A 532 -11.89 -7.34 9.50
C GLU A 532 -10.80 -8.39 9.25
N GLU A 533 -11.19 -9.63 8.93
CA GLU A 533 -10.25 -10.73 8.74
C GLU A 533 -9.47 -10.64 7.42
N THR A 534 -10.13 -10.21 6.32
CA THR A 534 -9.60 -10.42 4.96
C THR A 534 -9.25 -9.13 4.24
N TYR A 535 -9.96 -8.04 4.52
CA TYR A 535 -9.91 -6.80 3.74
C TYR A 535 -9.42 -5.60 4.56
N ASN A 536 -8.75 -5.84 5.69
CA ASN A 536 -8.13 -4.77 6.48
C ASN A 536 -6.83 -4.26 5.81
N TRP A 537 -6.56 -2.97 5.96
CA TRP A 537 -5.39 -2.32 5.37
C TRP A 537 -4.07 -2.88 5.88
N SER A 538 -3.99 -3.28 7.15
CA SER A 538 -2.73 -3.76 7.73
C SER A 538 -2.20 -5.03 7.06
N SER A 539 -3.08 -5.98 6.75
CA SER A 539 -2.71 -7.16 5.97
C SER A 539 -2.36 -6.82 4.52
N ILE A 540 -3.09 -5.90 3.91
CA ILE A 540 -2.93 -5.53 2.49
C ILE A 540 -1.60 -4.81 2.25
N SER A 541 -1.31 -3.78 3.03
CA SER A 541 -0.05 -3.03 2.93
C SER A 541 1.16 -3.88 3.31
N SER A 542 1.02 -4.84 4.24
CA SER A 542 2.11 -5.77 4.56
C SER A 542 2.51 -6.61 3.35
N ARG A 543 1.53 -7.09 2.57
CA ARG A 543 1.76 -7.84 1.33
C ARG A 543 2.34 -6.97 0.23
N THR A 544 1.88 -5.72 0.11
CA THR A 544 2.46 -4.75 -0.84
C THR A 544 3.92 -4.42 -0.47
N ALA A 545 4.22 -4.23 0.82
CA ALA A 545 5.58 -3.97 1.28
C ALA A 545 6.50 -5.19 1.08
N GLU A 546 5.97 -6.42 1.14
CA GLU A 546 6.73 -7.62 0.76
C GLU A 546 7.12 -7.59 -0.71
N ILE A 547 6.24 -7.13 -1.60
CA ILE A 547 6.56 -6.94 -3.04
C ILE A 547 7.63 -5.86 -3.23
N TYR A 548 7.53 -4.72 -2.54
CA TYR A 548 8.58 -3.69 -2.62
C TYR A 548 9.95 -4.24 -2.21
N ARG A 549 10.00 -5.01 -1.12
CA ARG A 549 11.24 -5.64 -0.65
C ARG A 549 11.80 -6.71 -1.58
N SER A 550 10.96 -7.40 -2.35
CA SER A 550 11.45 -8.42 -3.28
C SER A 550 12.06 -7.86 -4.55
N VAL A 551 11.88 -6.56 -4.82
CA VAL A 551 12.41 -5.91 -6.02
C VAL A 551 13.50 -4.87 -5.73
N ALA A 552 13.52 -4.28 -4.52
CA ALA A 552 14.39 -3.16 -4.13
C ALA A 552 15.83 -3.54 -3.78
#